data_AF-A0A0A3J5P5-F1
#
_entry.id   AF-A0A0A3J5P5-F1
#
_cell.length_a   1.000
_cell.length_b   1.000
_cell.length_c   1.000
_cell.angle_alpha   90.00
_cell.angle_beta   90.00
_cell.angle_gamma   90.00
#
_symmetry.space_group_name_H-M   'P 1'
#
loop_
_entity.id
_entity.type
_entity.pdbx_description
1 polymer ?
#
loop_
_entity_poly.entity_id
_entity_poly.type
_entity_poly.pdbx_seq_one_letter_code
_entity_poly.pdbx_strand_id
1 'polypeptide(L)'
;MSEKLNAQQIIEFIANSKKVTPVKVYVKGENVANLSYGENTKVFGEGNNVVVFGEWNEIETALKQHAAQITDYVVENDRRNSGVPLLDLKYQNARIEPGAIIRDQVTIGDNAVIMMGAIINIGAEIGEKTMIDMGAVLGGRATVGKNCHIGAGTVLAGVIEPPSAQPVIIEDDVVIGANAVVLEGVRVGKGAVVAAGAIVISDVEPYTVVGGVPAKVLKKIDEKTKSKTEIIDALRNI
;
A
#
# COMPACT_ATOMS: atom_id res chain seq x y z
N MET A 1 11.67 -3.23 -14.61
CA MET A 1 10.55 -2.51 -13.98
C MET A 1 9.28 -2.96 -14.68
N SER A 2 8.22 -3.29 -13.95
CA SER A 2 6.89 -3.48 -14.56
C SER A 2 6.43 -2.16 -15.18
N GLU A 3 5.75 -2.24 -16.32
CA GLU A 3 5.20 -1.07 -17.00
C GLU A 3 4.13 -0.41 -16.12
N LYS A 4 4.15 0.92 -16.05
CA LYS A 4 3.18 1.71 -15.28
C LYS A 4 1.81 1.65 -15.95
N LEU A 5 0.80 1.18 -15.21
CA LEU A 5 -0.57 1.13 -15.68
C LEU A 5 -1.22 2.52 -15.63
N ASN A 6 -1.99 2.85 -16.67
CA ASN A 6 -2.89 4.00 -16.65
C ASN A 6 -4.19 3.69 -15.88
N ALA A 7 -5.04 4.71 -15.68
CA ALA A 7 -6.28 4.57 -14.90
C ALA A 7 -7.23 3.48 -15.44
N GLN A 8 -7.38 3.38 -16.76
CA GLN A 8 -8.24 2.38 -17.40
C GLN A 8 -7.69 0.97 -17.18
N GLN A 9 -6.37 0.80 -17.35
CA GLN A 9 -5.70 -0.47 -17.12
C GLN A 9 -5.76 -0.91 -15.65
N ILE A 10 -5.72 0.03 -14.69
CA ILE A 10 -5.91 -0.26 -13.27
C ILE A 10 -7.32 -0.81 -13.01
N ILE A 11 -8.36 -0.18 -13.58
CA ILE A 11 -9.74 -0.65 -13.45
C ILE A 11 -9.87 -2.06 -14.04
N GLU A 12 -9.34 -2.28 -15.24
CA GLU A 12 -9.35 -3.58 -15.90
C GLU A 12 -8.60 -4.65 -15.10
N PHE A 13 -7.46 -4.30 -14.51
CA PHE A 13 -6.70 -5.18 -13.63
C PHE A 13 -7.52 -5.60 -12.40
N ILE A 14 -8.18 -4.64 -11.75
CA ILE A 14 -9.05 -4.92 -10.58
C ILE A 14 -10.23 -5.79 -10.98
N ALA A 15 -10.91 -5.45 -12.08
CA ALA A 15 -12.11 -6.15 -12.55
C ALA A 15 -11.82 -7.61 -12.93
N ASN A 16 -10.66 -7.87 -13.53
CA ASN A 16 -10.24 -9.21 -13.95
C ASN A 16 -9.51 -10.00 -12.85
N SER A 17 -9.31 -9.41 -11.68
CA SER A 17 -8.61 -10.05 -10.57
C SER A 17 -9.46 -11.16 -9.95
N LYS A 18 -8.95 -12.39 -9.97
CA LYS A 18 -9.60 -13.54 -9.32
C LYS A 18 -9.61 -13.35 -7.81
N LYS A 19 -10.79 -13.41 -7.19
CA LYS A 19 -10.94 -13.42 -5.73
C LYS A 19 -10.43 -14.74 -5.16
N VAL A 20 -9.56 -14.66 -4.15
CA VAL A 20 -8.94 -15.80 -3.49
C VAL A 20 -9.12 -15.78 -1.98
N THR A 21 -9.07 -16.95 -1.37
CA THR A 21 -8.95 -17.16 0.09
C THR A 21 -7.78 -18.11 0.34
N PRO A 22 -6.54 -17.62 0.22
CA PRO A 22 -5.37 -18.45 0.34
C PRO A 22 -5.17 -18.87 1.80
N VAL A 23 -4.75 -20.12 1.98
CA VAL A 23 -4.38 -20.66 3.29
C VAL A 23 -3.02 -21.35 3.23
N LYS A 24 -2.35 -21.38 4.38
CA LYS A 24 -1.22 -22.27 4.65
C LYS A 24 -1.66 -23.23 5.75
N VAL A 25 -1.57 -24.53 5.49
CA VAL A 25 -2.04 -25.55 6.42
C VAL A 25 -0.90 -26.49 6.78
N TYR A 26 -0.58 -26.54 8.07
CA TYR A 26 0.29 -27.57 8.63
C TYR A 26 -0.58 -28.80 8.89
N VAL A 27 -0.22 -29.95 8.33
CA VAL A 27 -1.01 -31.19 8.44
C VAL A 27 -0.13 -32.30 9.00
N LYS A 28 -0.64 -33.00 10.02
CA LYS A 28 -0.01 -34.17 10.63
C LYS A 28 -0.96 -35.36 10.58
N GLY A 29 -0.45 -36.52 10.18
CA GLY A 29 -1.24 -37.75 10.13
C GLY A 29 -0.50 -38.92 9.53
N GLU A 30 -1.22 -39.97 9.16
CA GLU A 30 -0.65 -41.14 8.51
C GLU A 30 -0.50 -40.93 6.99
N ASN A 31 0.74 -40.95 6.51
CA ASN A 31 1.07 -40.86 5.09
C ASN A 31 0.45 -39.63 4.37
N VAL A 32 0.29 -38.52 5.09
CA VAL A 32 -0.37 -37.30 4.64
C VAL A 32 0.31 -36.63 3.44
N ALA A 33 1.58 -36.92 3.18
CA ALA A 33 2.31 -36.45 2.01
C ALA A 33 1.80 -37.03 0.68
N ASN A 34 1.12 -38.18 0.72
CA ASN A 34 0.59 -38.84 -0.46
C ASN A 34 -0.91 -38.56 -0.69
N LEU A 35 -1.52 -37.68 0.11
CA LEU A 35 -2.91 -37.27 -0.07
C LEU A 35 -3.05 -36.20 -1.15
N SER A 36 -4.22 -36.14 -1.77
CA SER A 36 -4.59 -35.04 -2.67
C SER A 36 -5.22 -33.90 -1.87
N TYR A 37 -4.72 -32.68 -2.05
CA TYR A 37 -5.27 -31.49 -1.39
C TYR A 37 -6.02 -30.55 -2.34
N GLY A 38 -6.14 -30.92 -3.63
CA GLY A 38 -6.70 -30.09 -4.70
C GLY A 38 -5.69 -29.83 -5.82
N GLU A 39 -6.19 -29.60 -7.03
CA GLU A 39 -5.37 -29.45 -8.25
C GLU A 39 -4.42 -28.24 -8.18
N ASN A 40 -4.83 -27.17 -7.49
CA ASN A 40 -4.08 -25.92 -7.43
C ASN A 40 -3.31 -25.75 -6.11
N THR A 41 -3.01 -26.86 -5.43
CA THR A 41 -2.28 -26.85 -4.17
C THR A 41 -0.79 -27.11 -4.34
N LYS A 42 0.00 -26.61 -3.39
CA LYS A 42 1.44 -26.90 -3.27
C LYS A 42 1.68 -27.58 -1.93
N VAL A 43 2.15 -28.81 -1.97
CA VAL A 43 2.43 -29.63 -0.79
C VAL A 43 3.94 -29.72 -0.60
N PHE A 44 4.42 -29.45 0.62
CA PHE A 44 5.82 -29.55 1.00
C PHE A 44 5.95 -30.44 2.24
N GLY A 45 6.82 -31.45 2.19
CA GLY A 45 7.05 -32.39 3.30
C GLY A 45 6.98 -33.85 2.84
N GLU A 46 7.21 -34.77 3.76
CA GLU A 46 7.29 -36.20 3.49
C GLU A 46 6.60 -37.01 4.60
N GLY A 47 6.11 -38.20 4.23
CA GLY A 47 5.47 -39.13 5.15
C GLY A 47 4.30 -38.52 5.92
N ASN A 48 4.51 -38.32 7.23
CA ASN A 48 3.45 -38.03 8.20
C ASN A 48 3.26 -36.53 8.51
N ASN A 49 4.04 -35.64 7.90
CA ASN A 49 3.93 -34.21 8.15
C ASN A 49 4.13 -33.41 6.85
N VAL A 50 3.19 -32.51 6.55
CA VAL A 50 3.28 -31.61 5.39
C VAL A 50 2.80 -30.19 5.71
N VAL A 51 3.24 -29.25 4.88
CA VAL A 51 2.68 -27.91 4.77
C VAL A 51 2.04 -27.77 3.39
N VAL A 52 0.77 -27.38 3.37
CA VAL A 52 -0.04 -27.24 2.16
C VAL A 52 -0.39 -25.77 1.94
N PHE A 53 -0.13 -25.25 0.74
CA PHE A 53 -0.55 -23.91 0.31
C PHE A 53 -1.60 -24.04 -0.80
N GLY A 54 -2.69 -23.27 -0.73
CA GLY A 54 -3.73 -23.29 -1.75
C GLY A 54 -4.98 -22.52 -1.35
N GLU A 55 -6.07 -22.72 -2.11
CA GLU A 55 -7.36 -22.11 -1.84
C GLU A 55 -8.12 -22.85 -0.74
N TRP A 56 -8.77 -22.09 0.15
CA TRP A 56 -9.52 -22.66 1.27
C TRP A 56 -10.58 -23.69 0.84
N ASN A 57 -11.31 -23.45 -0.24
CA ASN A 57 -12.38 -24.35 -0.67
C ASN A 57 -11.86 -25.75 -1.12
N GLU A 58 -10.69 -25.79 -1.77
CA GLU A 58 -10.04 -27.04 -2.16
C GLU A 58 -9.52 -27.77 -0.91
N ILE A 59 -8.77 -27.05 -0.07
CA ILE A 59 -8.13 -27.65 1.11
C ILE A 59 -9.15 -28.08 2.16
N GLU A 60 -10.20 -27.30 2.42
CA GLU A 60 -11.28 -27.69 3.34
C GLU A 60 -11.94 -29.00 2.91
N THR A 61 -12.16 -29.17 1.61
CA THR A 61 -12.72 -30.39 1.04
C THR A 61 -11.79 -31.59 1.28
N ALA A 62 -10.49 -31.42 1.02
CA ALA A 62 -9.49 -32.46 1.25
C ALA A 62 -9.35 -32.85 2.73
N LEU A 63 -9.33 -31.86 3.65
CA LEU A 63 -9.26 -32.11 5.09
C LEU A 63 -10.46 -32.94 5.58
N LYS A 64 -11.67 -32.66 5.07
CA LYS A 64 -12.87 -33.43 5.39
C LYS A 64 -12.83 -34.84 4.80
N GLN A 65 -12.37 -34.98 3.55
CA GLN A 65 -12.27 -36.28 2.87
C GLN A 65 -11.26 -37.22 3.56
N HIS A 66 -10.16 -36.67 4.07
CA HIS A 66 -9.06 -37.43 4.67
C HIS A 66 -9.04 -37.38 6.21
N ALA A 67 -10.16 -37.03 6.84
CA ALA A 67 -10.24 -36.86 8.30
C ALA A 67 -9.81 -38.09 9.11
N ALA A 68 -9.94 -39.31 8.55
CA ALA A 68 -9.48 -40.53 9.22
C ALA A 68 -7.95 -40.68 9.25
N GLN A 69 -7.24 -40.08 8.30
CA GLN A 69 -5.78 -40.16 8.17
C GLN A 69 -5.09 -38.97 8.82
N ILE A 70 -5.77 -37.83 8.91
CA ILE A 70 -5.25 -36.59 9.50
C ILE A 70 -5.50 -36.61 11.00
N THR A 71 -4.42 -36.65 11.77
CA THR A 71 -4.49 -36.61 13.24
C THR A 71 -4.61 -35.20 13.80
N ASP A 72 -4.02 -34.20 13.12
CA ASP A 72 -4.04 -32.80 13.54
C ASP A 72 -3.71 -31.87 12.37
N TYR A 73 -4.19 -30.63 12.42
CA TYR A 73 -3.80 -29.59 11.46
C TYR A 73 -3.97 -28.18 12.01
N VAL A 74 -3.16 -27.23 11.51
CA VAL A 74 -3.25 -25.80 11.82
C VAL A 74 -3.42 -25.02 10.53
N VAL A 75 -4.44 -24.17 10.47
CA VAL A 75 -4.73 -23.31 9.31
C VAL A 75 -4.31 -21.88 9.63
N GLU A 76 -3.41 -21.32 8.81
CA GLU A 76 -3.11 -19.90 8.76
C GLU A 76 -3.84 -19.26 7.57
N ASN A 77 -4.51 -18.14 7.81
CA ASN A 77 -5.19 -17.33 6.79
C ASN A 77 -5.00 -15.85 7.10
N ASP A 78 -4.76 -15.03 6.07
CA ASP A 78 -4.55 -13.59 6.22
C ASP A 78 -5.56 -12.73 5.44
N ARG A 79 -6.38 -13.32 4.56
CA ARG A 79 -7.34 -12.62 3.70
C ARG A 79 -8.48 -13.50 3.20
N ARG A 80 -9.62 -12.88 2.91
CA ARG A 80 -10.85 -13.54 2.41
C ARG A 80 -11.38 -12.83 1.17
N ASN A 81 -11.67 -13.57 0.11
CA ASN A 81 -12.19 -13.05 -1.17
C ASN A 81 -11.41 -11.84 -1.71
N SER A 82 -10.09 -11.81 -1.47
CA SER A 82 -9.21 -10.74 -1.92
C SER A 82 -8.84 -10.96 -3.38
N GLY A 83 -8.94 -9.93 -4.22
CA GLY A 83 -8.49 -10.00 -5.62
C GLY A 83 -7.05 -9.52 -5.79
N VAL A 84 -6.85 -8.21 -5.63
CA VAL A 84 -5.56 -7.55 -5.88
C VAL A 84 -4.47 -8.09 -4.94
N PRO A 85 -3.33 -8.59 -5.47
CA PRO A 85 -2.21 -9.05 -4.67
C PRO A 85 -1.45 -7.89 -3.99
N LEU A 86 -0.50 -8.22 -3.13
CA LEU A 86 0.44 -7.24 -2.57
C LEU A 86 1.65 -7.09 -3.51
N LEU A 87 2.27 -5.91 -3.48
CA LEU A 87 3.48 -5.62 -4.26
C LEU A 87 4.65 -6.51 -3.80
N ASP A 88 5.47 -6.97 -4.73
CA ASP A 88 6.74 -7.62 -4.39
C ASP A 88 7.78 -6.58 -3.95
N LEU A 89 8.11 -6.58 -2.67
CA LEU A 89 8.98 -5.60 -2.04
C LEU A 89 10.47 -5.93 -2.18
N LYS A 90 10.84 -7.18 -2.51
CA LYS A 90 12.23 -7.68 -2.44
C LYS A 90 13.21 -7.00 -3.41
N TYR A 91 12.68 -6.35 -4.44
CA TYR A 91 13.46 -5.77 -5.54
C TYR A 91 13.28 -4.26 -5.67
N GLN A 92 12.63 -3.62 -4.67
CA GLN A 92 12.44 -2.18 -4.66
C GLN A 92 13.71 -1.50 -4.18
N ASN A 93 14.17 -0.46 -4.89
CA ASN A 93 15.28 0.38 -4.46
C ASN A 93 14.81 1.45 -3.45
N ALA A 94 14.12 1.01 -2.40
CA ALA A 94 13.42 1.83 -1.42
C ALA A 94 13.47 1.15 -0.03
N ARG A 95 13.33 1.91 1.05
CA ARG A 95 13.20 1.34 2.41
C ARG A 95 11.71 1.17 2.74
N ILE A 96 11.30 -0.05 3.04
CA ILE A 96 9.90 -0.39 3.33
C ILE A 96 9.86 -1.13 4.66
N GLU A 97 9.30 -0.48 5.67
CA GLU A 97 9.32 -0.97 7.05
C GLU A 97 8.22 -2.04 7.30
N PRO A 98 8.41 -2.93 8.30
CA PRO A 98 7.44 -3.95 8.64
C PRO A 98 6.04 -3.40 8.94
N GLY A 99 5.02 -4.10 8.46
CA GLY A 99 3.61 -3.75 8.66
C GLY A 99 3.05 -2.74 7.66
N ALA A 100 3.86 -2.19 6.75
CA ALA A 100 3.33 -1.46 5.60
C ALA A 100 2.53 -2.41 4.68
N ILE A 101 1.35 -1.99 4.24
CA ILE A 101 0.47 -2.76 3.35
C ILE A 101 0.40 -2.04 2.01
N ILE A 102 1.00 -2.64 0.98
CA ILE A 102 1.14 -2.04 -0.34
C ILE A 102 0.53 -2.99 -1.36
N ARG A 103 -0.53 -2.56 -2.04
CA ARG A 103 -1.12 -3.31 -3.15
C ARG A 103 -0.19 -3.34 -4.36
N ASP A 104 -0.36 -4.34 -5.20
CA ASP A 104 0.33 -4.42 -6.49
C ASP A 104 -0.01 -3.20 -7.37
N GLN A 105 0.80 -2.97 -8.40
CA GLN A 105 0.71 -1.82 -9.31
C GLN A 105 0.84 -0.46 -8.61
N VAL A 106 1.56 -0.41 -7.49
CA VAL A 106 2.06 0.82 -6.85
C VAL A 106 3.46 1.09 -7.38
N THR A 107 3.77 2.36 -7.70
CA THR A 107 5.11 2.78 -8.09
C THR A 107 5.83 3.43 -6.92
N ILE A 108 7.01 2.94 -6.58
CA ILE A 108 7.87 3.47 -5.51
C ILE A 108 9.18 3.94 -6.13
N GLY A 109 9.47 5.23 -6.01
CA GLY A 109 10.70 5.84 -6.52
C GLY A 109 11.92 5.50 -5.66
N ASP A 110 13.10 5.67 -6.26
CA ASP A 110 14.38 5.40 -5.62
C ASP A 110 14.52 6.15 -4.29
N ASN A 111 15.07 5.48 -3.27
CA ASN A 111 15.32 6.05 -1.95
C ASN A 111 14.08 6.55 -1.20
N ALA A 112 12.86 6.22 -1.68
CA ALA A 112 11.65 6.45 -0.90
C ALA A 112 11.66 5.63 0.39
N VAL A 113 10.92 6.10 1.40
CA VAL A 113 10.79 5.45 2.70
C VAL A 113 9.32 5.26 3.02
N ILE A 114 8.89 4.02 3.19
CA ILE A 114 7.53 3.66 3.60
C ILE A 114 7.58 3.15 5.03
N MET A 115 7.02 3.91 5.96
CA MET A 115 7.09 3.63 7.39
C MET A 115 6.01 2.62 7.83
N MET A 116 6.17 2.11 9.04
CA MET A 116 5.33 1.06 9.63
C MET A 116 3.84 1.41 9.57
N GLY A 117 3.02 0.45 9.14
CA GLY A 117 1.57 0.57 9.12
C GLY A 117 1.00 1.49 8.03
N ALA A 118 1.82 2.10 7.17
CA ALA A 118 1.32 2.84 6.01
C ALA A 118 0.52 1.92 5.07
N ILE A 119 -0.57 2.45 4.49
CA ILE A 119 -1.48 1.71 3.61
C ILE A 119 -1.51 2.40 2.25
N ILE A 120 -1.04 1.70 1.21
CA ILE A 120 -0.88 2.28 -0.13
C ILE A 120 -1.71 1.44 -1.12
N ASN A 121 -2.72 2.09 -1.70
CA ASN A 121 -3.66 1.45 -2.60
C ASN A 121 -3.15 1.44 -4.06
N ILE A 122 -3.73 0.57 -4.87
CA ILE A 122 -3.36 0.32 -6.27
C ILE A 122 -3.28 1.61 -7.10
N GLY A 123 -2.26 1.72 -7.94
CA GLY A 123 -2.03 2.85 -8.81
C GLY A 123 -1.44 4.07 -8.13
N ALA A 124 -1.25 4.06 -6.81
CA ALA A 124 -0.54 5.15 -6.14
C ALA A 124 0.91 5.25 -6.60
N GLU A 125 1.43 6.46 -6.62
CA GLU A 125 2.77 6.79 -7.09
C GLU A 125 3.51 7.58 -6.02
N ILE A 126 4.72 7.15 -5.69
CA ILE A 126 5.56 7.75 -4.65
C ILE A 126 6.88 8.11 -5.28
N GLY A 127 7.20 9.40 -5.32
CA GLY A 127 8.41 9.90 -5.94
C GLY A 127 9.68 9.54 -5.17
N GLU A 128 10.81 9.75 -5.85
CA GLU A 128 12.16 9.57 -5.31
C GLU A 128 12.32 10.30 -3.96
N LYS A 129 12.97 9.64 -3.00
CA LYS A 129 13.28 10.18 -1.67
C LYS A 129 12.04 10.61 -0.88
N THR A 130 10.82 10.30 -1.29
CA THR A 130 9.62 10.67 -0.51
C THR A 130 9.44 9.75 0.69
N MET A 131 9.05 10.33 1.82
CA MET A 131 8.65 9.59 3.02
C MET A 131 7.13 9.53 3.13
N ILE A 132 6.61 8.30 3.22
CA ILE A 132 5.24 8.00 3.65
C ILE A 132 5.32 7.54 5.09
N ASP A 133 4.95 8.41 6.02
CA ASP A 133 5.15 8.21 7.44
C ASP A 133 4.10 7.24 8.05
N MET A 134 4.29 6.88 9.31
CA MET A 134 3.58 5.78 9.97
C MET A 134 2.05 5.91 9.85
N GLY A 135 1.40 4.84 9.43
CA GLY A 135 -0.07 4.81 9.32
C GLY A 135 -0.69 5.74 8.29
N ALA A 136 0.11 6.44 7.46
CA ALA A 136 -0.44 7.26 6.38
C ALA A 136 -1.15 6.39 5.33
N VAL A 137 -2.20 6.92 4.72
CA VAL A 137 -3.04 6.23 3.75
C VAL A 137 -2.98 6.95 2.40
N LEU A 138 -2.49 6.25 1.39
CA LEU A 138 -2.53 6.69 0.00
C LEU A 138 -3.66 5.96 -0.72
N GLY A 139 -4.72 6.69 -1.03
CA GLY A 139 -5.83 6.21 -1.82
C GLY A 139 -5.43 5.82 -3.24
N GLY A 140 -6.35 5.18 -3.96
CA GLY A 140 -6.09 4.71 -5.32
C GLY A 140 -5.67 5.85 -6.24
N ARG A 141 -4.60 5.64 -7.02
CA ARG A 141 -4.00 6.64 -7.93
C ARG A 141 -3.44 7.92 -7.28
N ALA A 142 -3.43 8.04 -5.95
CA ALA A 142 -2.81 9.19 -5.29
C ALA A 142 -1.34 9.31 -5.71
N THR A 143 -0.94 10.48 -6.21
CA THR A 143 0.40 10.72 -6.75
C THR A 143 1.15 11.67 -5.83
N VAL A 144 2.34 11.26 -5.39
CA VAL A 144 3.23 12.06 -4.57
C VAL A 144 4.55 12.26 -5.29
N GLY A 145 4.97 13.51 -5.42
CA GLY A 145 6.21 13.93 -6.07
C GLY A 145 7.45 13.51 -5.30
N LYS A 146 8.58 14.09 -5.70
CA LYS A 146 9.90 13.82 -5.11
C LYS A 146 10.09 14.57 -3.80
N ASN A 147 10.96 14.04 -2.95
CA ASN A 147 11.38 14.66 -1.69
C ASN A 147 10.21 15.14 -0.81
N CYS A 148 9.06 14.47 -0.81
CA CYS A 148 7.92 14.88 0.02
C CYS A 148 7.98 14.23 1.41
N HIS A 149 7.28 14.80 2.39
CA HIS A 149 7.02 14.17 3.69
C HIS A 149 5.52 14.10 3.93
N ILE A 150 4.94 12.91 3.83
CA ILE A 150 3.52 12.67 4.12
C ILE A 150 3.40 12.20 5.56
N GLY A 151 3.04 13.11 6.46
CA GLY A 151 3.08 12.90 7.90
C GLY A 151 2.15 11.79 8.40
N ALA A 152 2.47 11.26 9.58
CA ALA A 152 1.80 10.09 10.14
C ALA A 152 0.27 10.23 10.17
N GLY A 153 -0.43 9.17 9.79
CA GLY A 153 -1.91 9.11 9.75
C GLY A 153 -2.59 10.04 8.71
N THR A 154 -1.82 10.73 7.87
CA THR A 154 -2.38 11.54 6.77
C THR A 154 -3.15 10.65 5.79
N VAL A 155 -4.29 11.15 5.27
CA VAL A 155 -5.07 10.47 4.23
C VAL A 155 -5.06 11.29 2.95
N LEU A 156 -4.53 10.72 1.88
CA LEU A 156 -4.70 11.22 0.51
C LEU A 156 -5.87 10.46 -0.13
N ALA A 157 -6.96 11.17 -0.43
CA ALA A 157 -8.17 10.54 -0.96
C ALA A 157 -7.90 9.79 -2.28
N GLY A 158 -8.59 8.67 -2.47
CA GLY A 158 -8.39 7.79 -3.62
C GLY A 158 -9.40 8.04 -4.72
N VAL A 159 -8.94 7.94 -5.97
CA VAL A 159 -9.79 8.09 -7.16
C VAL A 159 -9.44 6.97 -8.13
N ILE A 160 -10.16 5.84 -8.06
CA ILE A 160 -10.04 4.76 -9.06
C ILE A 160 -10.98 5.00 -10.23
N GLU A 161 -12.23 5.39 -9.93
CA GLU A 161 -13.27 5.64 -10.92
C GLU A 161 -13.88 7.04 -10.74
N PRO A 162 -14.28 7.71 -11.85
CA PRO A 162 -14.05 7.33 -13.24
C PRO A 162 -12.58 7.49 -13.65
N PRO A 163 -12.08 6.80 -14.70
CA PRO A 163 -10.68 6.87 -15.12
C PRO A 163 -10.25 8.28 -15.55
N SER A 164 -11.20 9.10 -16.01
CA SER A 164 -10.99 10.50 -16.38
C SER A 164 -10.86 11.44 -15.18
N ALA A 165 -11.24 11.01 -13.97
CA ALA A 165 -11.12 11.84 -12.78
C ALA A 165 -9.65 11.96 -12.36
N GLN A 166 -9.28 13.16 -11.97
CA GLN A 166 -7.96 13.52 -11.46
C GLN A 166 -7.81 12.94 -10.04
N PRO A 167 -6.78 12.13 -9.75
CA PRO A 167 -6.45 11.77 -8.37
C PRO A 167 -5.87 12.96 -7.61
N VAL A 168 -5.69 12.78 -6.29
CA VAL A 168 -4.86 13.67 -5.49
C VAL A 168 -3.45 13.73 -6.08
N ILE A 169 -2.93 14.94 -6.25
CA ILE A 169 -1.55 15.19 -6.67
C ILE A 169 -0.85 16.01 -5.60
N ILE A 170 0.23 15.47 -5.06
CA ILE A 170 1.18 16.17 -4.22
C ILE A 170 2.43 16.40 -5.06
N GLU A 171 2.79 17.66 -5.32
CA GLU A 171 3.98 17.99 -6.09
C GLU A 171 5.27 17.89 -5.25
N ASP A 172 6.43 18.08 -5.88
CA ASP A 172 7.73 17.93 -5.24
C ASP A 172 7.91 18.81 -3.99
N ASP A 173 8.75 18.36 -3.07
CA ASP A 173 9.20 19.09 -1.88
C ASP A 173 8.06 19.49 -0.91
N VAL A 174 6.87 18.88 -1.01
CA VAL A 174 5.72 19.16 -0.14
C VAL A 174 5.87 18.47 1.22
N VAL A 175 5.47 19.17 2.28
CA VAL A 175 5.37 18.62 3.64
C VAL A 175 3.92 18.65 4.09
N ILE A 176 3.38 17.50 4.49
CA ILE A 176 2.04 17.38 5.06
C ILE A 176 2.18 16.92 6.51
N GLY A 177 1.63 17.71 7.43
CA GLY A 177 1.60 17.39 8.85
C GLY A 177 0.69 16.20 9.17
N ALA A 178 0.89 15.61 10.34
CA ALA A 178 0.16 14.42 10.77
C ALA A 178 -1.37 14.59 10.74
N ASN A 179 -2.07 13.49 10.45
CA ASN A 179 -3.54 13.39 10.43
C ASN A 179 -4.24 14.45 9.55
N ALA A 180 -3.55 14.99 8.54
CA ALA A 180 -4.21 15.82 7.53
C ALA A 180 -5.01 14.97 6.54
N VAL A 181 -5.97 15.58 5.86
CA VAL A 181 -6.75 14.94 4.79
C VAL A 181 -6.69 15.83 3.55
N VAL A 182 -6.37 15.23 2.39
CA VAL A 182 -6.43 15.89 1.08
C VAL A 182 -7.52 15.23 0.26
N LEU A 183 -8.55 16.00 -0.12
CA LEU A 183 -9.74 15.50 -0.83
C LEU A 183 -9.45 15.18 -2.30
N GLU A 184 -10.33 14.40 -2.91
CA GLU A 184 -10.23 13.90 -4.28
C GLU A 184 -9.99 15.03 -5.29
N GLY A 185 -9.07 14.81 -6.23
CA GLY A 185 -8.76 15.76 -7.31
C GLY A 185 -7.96 17.00 -6.91
N VAL A 186 -7.69 17.19 -5.61
CA VAL A 186 -6.90 18.33 -5.12
C VAL A 186 -5.42 18.18 -5.51
N ARG A 187 -4.83 19.28 -5.95
CA ARG A 187 -3.40 19.45 -6.16
C ARG A 187 -2.76 20.28 -5.05
N VAL A 188 -1.72 19.75 -4.41
CA VAL A 188 -0.87 20.50 -3.47
C VAL A 188 0.42 20.89 -4.18
N GLY A 189 0.56 22.18 -4.47
CA GLY A 189 1.65 22.73 -5.27
C GLY A 189 3.02 22.59 -4.63
N LYS A 190 4.05 22.59 -5.48
CA LYS A 190 5.45 22.38 -5.10
C LYS A 190 5.89 23.17 -3.86
N GLY A 191 6.54 22.49 -2.93
CA GLY A 191 7.11 23.12 -1.73
C GLY A 191 6.09 23.68 -0.75
N ALA A 192 4.78 23.40 -0.93
CA ALA A 192 3.76 23.82 0.02
C ALA A 192 3.84 23.03 1.32
N VAL A 193 3.27 23.60 2.38
CA VAL A 193 3.19 22.98 3.70
C VAL A 193 1.74 22.92 4.14
N VAL A 194 1.25 21.72 4.45
CA VAL A 194 -0.08 21.48 5.01
C VAL A 194 0.08 21.23 6.51
N ALA A 195 -0.54 22.05 7.35
CA ALA A 195 -0.49 21.89 8.79
C ALA A 195 -1.14 20.57 9.25
N ALA A 196 -0.69 20.03 10.38
CA ALA A 196 -1.28 18.84 10.98
C ALA A 196 -2.79 19.03 11.24
N GLY A 197 -3.58 17.99 10.99
CA GLY A 197 -5.03 17.98 11.17
C GLY A 197 -5.82 18.83 10.17
N ALA A 198 -5.18 19.39 9.12
CA ALA A 198 -5.87 20.19 8.13
C ALA A 198 -6.71 19.33 7.17
N ILE A 199 -7.85 19.86 6.69
CA ILE A 199 -8.65 19.25 5.62
C ILE A 199 -8.56 20.14 4.38
N VAL A 200 -7.79 19.69 3.38
CA VAL A 200 -7.54 20.40 2.13
C VAL A 200 -8.62 20.07 1.12
N ILE A 201 -9.47 21.05 0.83
CA ILE A 201 -10.65 20.89 -0.04
C ILE A 201 -10.51 21.55 -1.41
N SER A 202 -9.38 22.21 -1.66
CA SER A 202 -9.10 22.95 -2.89
C SER A 202 -7.59 23.01 -3.10
N ASP A 203 -7.18 23.24 -4.35
CA ASP A 203 -5.78 23.34 -4.72
C ASP A 203 -4.99 24.33 -3.85
N VAL A 204 -3.74 23.99 -3.57
CA VAL A 204 -2.81 24.76 -2.76
C VAL A 204 -1.72 25.31 -3.67
N GLU A 205 -1.54 26.64 -3.66
CA GLU A 205 -0.48 27.29 -4.43
C GLU A 205 0.92 26.79 -3.98
N PRO A 206 1.89 26.69 -4.90
CA PRO A 206 3.27 26.40 -4.55
C PRO A 206 3.81 27.35 -3.48
N TYR A 207 4.67 26.81 -2.60
CA TYR A 207 5.32 27.56 -1.53
C TYR A 207 4.35 28.33 -0.62
N THR A 208 3.18 27.75 -0.34
CA THR A 208 2.23 28.29 0.62
C THR A 208 2.04 27.36 1.81
N VAL A 209 1.75 27.95 2.97
CA VAL A 209 1.39 27.21 4.18
C VAL A 209 -0.12 27.29 4.33
N VAL A 210 -0.80 26.14 4.39
CA VAL A 210 -2.24 26.05 4.63
C VAL A 210 -2.52 25.29 5.92
N GLY A 211 -3.64 25.59 6.57
CA GLY A 211 -4.07 24.87 7.76
C GLY A 211 -5.52 25.14 8.14
N GLY A 212 -6.06 24.31 9.04
CA GLY A 212 -7.44 24.40 9.50
C GLY A 212 -8.41 23.45 8.79
N VAL A 213 -9.67 23.53 9.21
CA VAL A 213 -10.77 22.70 8.70
C VAL A 213 -11.96 23.61 8.35
N PRO A 214 -12.18 23.92 7.05
CA PRO A 214 -11.33 23.58 5.91
C PRO A 214 -10.02 24.38 5.91
N ALA A 215 -9.01 23.85 5.22
CA ALA A 215 -7.70 24.48 5.12
C ALA A 215 -7.79 25.85 4.44
N LYS A 216 -7.10 26.84 5.02
CA LYS A 216 -6.95 28.20 4.49
C LYS A 216 -5.47 28.57 4.43
N VAL A 217 -5.12 29.45 3.51
CA VAL A 217 -3.77 30.03 3.43
C VAL A 217 -3.46 30.77 4.73
N LEU A 218 -2.40 30.35 5.42
CA LEU A 218 -1.89 30.97 6.62
C LEU A 218 -0.79 31.98 6.29
N LYS A 219 0.11 31.61 5.37
CA LYS A 219 1.19 32.48 4.88
C LYS A 219 1.82 31.93 3.60
N LYS A 220 2.55 32.78 2.89
CA LYS A 220 3.52 32.33 1.87
C LYS A 220 4.85 32.00 2.54
N ILE A 221 5.59 31.03 1.99
CA ILE A 221 6.87 30.60 2.53
C ILE A 221 7.94 31.65 2.19
N ASP A 222 8.70 32.05 3.21
CA ASP A 222 9.90 32.88 3.11
C ASP A 222 11.16 32.04 3.38
N GLU A 223 12.36 32.62 3.17
CA GLU A 223 13.63 31.90 3.39
C GLU A 223 13.79 31.37 4.82
N LYS A 224 13.26 32.10 5.82
CA LYS A 224 13.27 31.67 7.23
C LYS A 224 12.41 30.42 7.46
N THR A 225 11.32 30.26 6.72
CA THR A 225 10.44 29.10 6.85
C THR A 225 11.05 27.89 6.13
N LYS A 226 11.70 28.11 4.98
CA LYS A 226 12.36 27.05 4.19
C LYS A 226 13.35 26.24 5.02
N SER A 227 14.21 26.91 5.79
CA SER A 227 15.21 26.25 6.67
C SER A 227 14.61 25.43 7.82
N LYS A 228 13.37 25.71 8.26
CA LYS A 228 12.69 24.96 9.34
C LYS A 228 11.89 23.77 8.83
N THR A 229 11.60 23.73 7.54
CA THR A 229 10.87 22.65 6.86
C THR A 229 11.79 21.82 5.98
N GLU A 230 13.11 22.02 6.11
CA GLU A 230 14.10 21.20 5.41
C GLU A 230 13.96 19.75 5.83
N ILE A 231 13.88 18.89 4.83
CA ILE A 231 13.73 17.47 5.05
C ILE A 231 15.11 16.86 5.24
N ILE A 232 15.26 16.06 6.29
CA ILE A 232 16.52 15.47 6.67
C ILE A 232 16.79 14.25 5.79
N ASP A 233 17.71 14.40 4.83
CA ASP A 233 18.11 13.34 3.90
C ASP A 233 18.72 12.11 4.58
N ALA A 234 19.31 12.26 5.78
CA ALA A 234 19.92 11.16 6.51
C ALA A 234 18.96 9.98 6.78
N LEU A 235 17.64 10.25 6.84
CA LEU A 235 16.63 9.21 7.03
C LEU A 235 16.30 8.43 5.76
N ARG A 236 16.80 8.86 4.59
CA ARG A 236 16.47 8.34 3.25
C ARG A 236 17.64 7.64 2.57
N ASN A 237 18.79 7.56 3.25
CA ASN A 237 19.93 6.78 2.79
C ASN A 237 19.63 5.28 2.99
N ILE A 238 19.78 4.52 1.90
CA ILE A 238 19.57 3.06 1.84
C ILE A 238 20.93 2.37 1.81
#